data_AF-T1B7V3-F1
#
_entry.id   AF-T1B7V3-F1
#
_cell.length_a   1.000
_cell.length_b   1.000
_cell.length_c   1.000
_cell.angle_alpha   90.00
_cell.angle_beta   90.00
_cell.angle_gamma   90.00
#
_symmetry.space_group_name_H-M   'P 1'
#
loop_
_entity.id
_entity.type
_entity.pdbx_description
1 polymer ?
#
loop_
_entity_poly.entity_id
_entity_poly.type
_entity_poly.pdbx_seq_one_letter_code
_entity_poly.pdbx_strand_id
1 'polypeptide(L)'
;MKLRSYTFLLAVLALALCGLPASRVLAQGLTLNVINGVPSAIPITVVPFAFESAAQPPATDVAAVIRDDMVRCGQFRTLTGADIVEHPSHGSAIKFPTWKLLKQDYLVIGRERDAGGGQVKVTFELWNVNTQKQMLAGAYTALPEELRGVAHQIADQIYQKIIGQPGAFYTRIAYVTTTGSGKAMQWSLIVADSDGYNPQVVVRSRQPLLSPAWAPNGKELAYVSFESGDSAIYLQNLATGQRRLTFPGARAS
;
A
#
# COMPACT_ATOMS: atom_id res chain seq x y z
N MET A 1 72.04 -20.71 -20.26
CA MET A 1 70.70 -20.60 -20.87
C MET A 1 69.73 -21.52 -20.14
N LYS A 2 68.92 -21.01 -19.20
CA LYS A 2 67.80 -21.75 -18.60
C LYS A 2 66.53 -20.96 -18.86
N LEU A 3 65.70 -21.48 -19.76
CA LEU A 3 64.41 -20.93 -20.15
C LEU A 3 63.32 -21.59 -19.30
N ARG A 4 62.62 -20.76 -18.52
CA ARG A 4 61.19 -20.75 -18.17
C ARG A 4 60.40 -22.08 -18.16
N SER A 5 59.65 -22.29 -17.09
CA SER A 5 58.28 -22.82 -17.20
C SER A 5 57.41 -22.28 -16.05
N TYR A 6 56.77 -21.16 -16.38
CA TYR A 6 55.71 -20.45 -15.62
C TYR A 6 54.36 -21.17 -15.76
N THR A 7 54.32 -22.49 -15.64
CA THR A 7 53.10 -23.28 -15.88
C THR A 7 52.24 -23.50 -14.64
N PHE A 8 52.71 -23.10 -13.45
CA PHE A 8 51.96 -23.30 -12.20
C PHE A 8 51.20 -22.05 -11.71
N LEU A 9 51.49 -20.85 -12.24
CA LEU A 9 50.84 -19.61 -11.76
C LEU A 9 49.51 -19.29 -12.47
N LEU A 10 49.19 -19.97 -13.58
CA LEU A 10 47.96 -19.73 -14.36
C LEU A 10 46.75 -20.56 -13.90
N ALA A 11 46.96 -21.59 -13.07
CA ALA A 11 45.87 -22.45 -12.60
C ALA A 11 45.13 -21.89 -11.36
N VAL A 12 45.71 -20.94 -10.63
CA VAL A 12 45.08 -20.37 -9.42
C VAL A 12 44.26 -19.11 -9.73
N LEU A 13 44.52 -18.43 -10.85
CA LEU A 13 43.76 -17.23 -11.23
C LEU A 13 42.41 -17.55 -11.91
N ALA A 14 42.19 -18.80 -12.33
CA ALA A 14 40.95 -19.23 -12.99
C ALA A 14 39.84 -19.66 -12.02
N LEU A 15 40.12 -19.80 -10.72
CA LEU A 15 39.13 -20.22 -9.72
C LEU A 15 38.57 -19.09 -8.85
N ALA A 16 38.98 -17.84 -9.09
CA ALA A 16 38.55 -16.66 -8.33
C ALA A 16 37.41 -15.87 -8.98
N LEU A 17 36.77 -16.40 -10.05
CA LEU A 17 35.77 -15.68 -10.84
C LEU A 17 34.33 -16.27 -10.79
N CYS A 18 33.98 -17.01 -9.73
CA CYS A 18 32.63 -17.62 -9.59
C CYS A 18 31.84 -17.15 -8.36
N GLY A 19 32.23 -16.04 -7.73
CA GLY A 19 31.59 -15.50 -6.53
C GLY A 19 30.79 -14.22 -6.74
N LEU A 20 30.14 -14.02 -7.89
CA LEU A 20 29.23 -12.88 -8.06
C LEU A 20 27.94 -13.18 -7.28
N PRO A 21 27.56 -12.38 -6.25
CA PRO A 21 26.28 -12.54 -5.60
C PRO A 21 25.19 -12.23 -6.62
N ALA A 22 24.35 -13.22 -6.92
CA ALA A 22 23.13 -13.01 -7.67
C ALA A 22 22.28 -11.99 -6.91
N SER A 23 22.25 -10.75 -7.39
CA SER A 23 21.37 -9.73 -6.87
C SER A 23 19.94 -10.23 -7.06
N ARG A 24 19.29 -10.62 -5.97
CA ARG A 24 17.86 -10.91 -5.99
C ARG A 24 17.16 -9.61 -6.34
N VAL A 25 16.69 -9.50 -7.58
CA VAL A 25 15.69 -8.50 -7.95
C VAL A 25 14.44 -8.89 -7.17
N LEU A 26 14.28 -8.31 -5.98
CA LEU A 26 12.99 -8.27 -5.32
C LEU A 26 12.07 -7.57 -6.30
N ALA A 27 10.95 -8.21 -6.63
CA ALA A 27 9.88 -7.56 -7.37
C ALA A 27 9.53 -6.28 -6.60
N GLN A 28 9.96 -5.14 -7.15
CA GLN A 28 9.63 -3.84 -6.59
C GLN A 28 8.12 -3.72 -6.70
N GLY A 29 7.45 -3.59 -5.54
CA GLY A 29 6.05 -3.22 -5.50
C GLY A 29 5.84 -1.96 -6.34
N LEU A 30 4.65 -1.83 -6.93
CA LEU A 30 4.30 -0.66 -7.71
C LEU A 30 4.49 0.59 -6.83
N THR A 31 5.48 1.41 -7.12
CA THR A 31 5.71 2.67 -6.42
C THR A 31 4.92 3.77 -7.14
N LEU A 32 3.82 4.21 -6.53
CA LEU A 32 3.08 5.38 -6.99
C LEU A 32 3.84 6.66 -6.60
N ASN A 33 4.71 7.14 -7.49
CA ASN A 33 5.38 8.43 -7.30
C ASN A 33 4.49 9.56 -7.85
N VAL A 34 3.93 10.38 -6.95
CA VAL A 34 3.27 11.64 -7.33
C VAL A 34 4.35 12.67 -7.62
N ILE A 35 4.57 12.96 -8.90
CA ILE A 35 5.53 13.96 -9.37
C ILE A 35 4.80 15.31 -9.38
N ASN A 36 5.21 16.22 -8.48
CA ASN A 36 4.75 17.60 -8.28
C ASN A 36 3.64 17.78 -7.23
N GLY A 37 4.01 18.39 -6.09
CA GLY A 37 3.05 18.86 -5.08
C GLY A 37 2.22 20.01 -5.63
N VAL A 38 0.90 19.94 -5.45
CA VAL A 38 -0.05 20.93 -5.96
C VAL A 38 -0.06 22.14 -5.00
N PRO A 39 0.26 23.37 -5.45
CA PRO A 39 0.29 24.57 -4.58
C PRO A 39 -1.04 24.87 -3.87
N SER A 40 -2.16 24.33 -4.36
CA SER A 40 -3.50 24.46 -3.78
C SER A 40 -3.90 23.32 -2.84
N ALA A 41 -2.98 22.41 -2.48
CA ALA A 41 -3.29 21.29 -1.59
C ALA A 41 -3.69 21.78 -0.19
N ILE A 42 -4.76 21.19 0.33
CA ILE A 42 -5.36 21.53 1.62
C ILE A 42 -4.37 21.14 2.75
N PRO A 43 -4.00 22.06 3.65
CA PRO A 43 -3.11 21.78 4.77
C PRO A 43 -3.81 20.95 5.84
N ILE A 44 -3.32 19.74 6.08
CA ILE A 44 -3.79 18.83 7.12
C ILE A 44 -2.60 18.14 7.76
N THR A 45 -2.47 18.21 9.08
CA THR A 45 -1.45 17.43 9.79
C THR A 45 -2.06 16.18 10.39
N VAL A 46 -1.47 15.03 10.10
CA VAL A 46 -1.71 13.79 10.85
C VAL A 46 -0.61 13.65 11.90
N VAL A 47 -0.97 13.86 13.16
CA VAL A 47 -0.04 13.70 14.29
C VAL A 47 0.20 12.20 14.49
N PRO A 48 1.46 11.77 14.74
CA PRO A 48 1.74 10.38 15.12
C PRO A 48 0.85 9.95 16.29
N PHE A 49 0.13 8.83 16.15
CA PHE A 49 -0.78 8.38 17.19
C PHE A 49 0.01 7.87 18.39
N ALA A 50 -0.41 8.27 19.59
CA ALA A 50 0.22 7.81 20.82
C ALA A 50 -0.20 6.36 21.11
N PHE A 51 0.76 5.50 21.44
CA PHE A 51 0.45 4.16 21.97
C PHE A 51 0.39 4.23 23.50
N GLU A 52 -0.81 4.12 24.05
CA GLU A 52 -1.11 4.34 25.48
C GLU A 52 -1.32 3.01 26.20
N SER A 53 -0.36 2.10 26.07
CA SER A 53 -0.34 0.79 26.74
C SER A 53 1.08 0.35 27.04
N ALA A 54 1.25 -0.50 28.05
CA ALA A 54 2.57 -1.02 28.44
C ALA A 54 3.13 -2.09 27.47
N ALA A 55 2.27 -2.62 26.61
CA ALA A 55 2.66 -3.57 25.57
C ALA A 55 3.56 -2.93 24.51
N GLN A 56 4.15 -3.75 23.65
CA GLN A 56 4.83 -3.25 22.46
C GLN A 56 3.79 -2.70 21.47
N PRO A 57 3.98 -1.49 20.91
CA PRO A 57 3.11 -0.98 19.86
C PRO A 57 3.10 -1.92 18.63
N PRO A 58 1.99 -1.98 17.88
CA PRO A 58 1.92 -2.77 16.66
C PRO A 58 2.95 -2.28 15.63
N ALA A 59 3.37 -3.18 14.73
CA ALA A 59 4.32 -2.84 13.68
C ALA A 59 3.75 -1.85 12.64
N THR A 60 2.43 -1.82 12.48
CA THR A 60 1.73 -0.91 11.56
C THR A 60 1.57 0.46 12.21
N ASP A 61 2.19 1.48 11.64
CA ASP A 61 1.95 2.87 12.01
C ASP A 61 0.69 3.40 11.31
N VAL A 62 -0.44 3.43 12.04
CA VAL A 62 -1.73 3.89 11.52
C VAL A 62 -1.67 5.35 11.07
N ALA A 63 -0.99 6.23 11.82
CA ALA A 63 -0.89 7.63 11.50
C ALA A 63 -0.08 7.85 10.21
N ALA A 64 1.00 7.08 10.01
CA ALA A 64 1.76 7.11 8.76
C ALA A 64 0.92 6.68 7.56
N VAL A 65 0.13 5.61 7.67
CA VAL A 65 -0.73 5.17 6.56
C VAL A 65 -1.78 6.23 6.20
N ILE A 66 -2.46 6.82 7.19
CA ILE A 66 -3.41 7.91 6.96
C ILE A 66 -2.71 9.09 6.28
N ARG A 67 -1.52 9.49 6.77
CA ARG A 67 -0.74 10.58 6.19
C ARG A 67 -0.38 10.32 4.73
N ASP A 68 0.09 9.11 4.44
CA ASP A 68 0.53 8.72 3.10
C ASP A 68 -0.67 8.67 2.13
N ASP A 69 -1.86 8.30 2.60
CA ASP A 69 -3.11 8.42 1.83
C ASP A 69 -3.47 9.87 1.50
N MET A 70 -3.43 10.75 2.50
CA MET A 70 -3.69 12.18 2.31
C MET A 70 -2.76 12.78 1.26
N VAL A 71 -1.46 12.49 1.34
CA VAL A 71 -0.46 12.98 0.38
C VAL A 71 -0.66 12.38 -1.01
N ARG A 72 -0.86 11.06 -1.09
CA ARG A 72 -0.95 10.33 -2.37
C ARG A 72 -2.15 10.77 -3.21
N CYS A 73 -3.26 11.20 -2.60
CA CYS A 73 -4.41 11.69 -3.36
C CYS A 73 -4.20 13.07 -4.00
N GLY A 74 -3.15 13.80 -3.61
CA GLY A 74 -2.82 15.13 -4.16
C GLY A 74 -3.74 16.27 -3.72
N GLN A 75 -4.84 16.00 -3.01
CA GLN A 75 -5.73 17.03 -2.45
C GLN A 75 -5.17 17.67 -1.19
N PHE A 76 -4.28 16.97 -0.48
CA PHE A 76 -3.78 17.37 0.82
C PHE A 76 -2.26 17.48 0.85
N ARG A 77 -1.78 18.34 1.75
CA ARG A 77 -0.37 18.41 2.15
C ARG A 77 -0.29 18.36 3.67
N THR A 78 0.74 17.68 4.18
CA THR A 78 0.94 17.46 5.62
C THR A 78 2.32 17.91 6.06
N LEU A 79 2.42 18.33 7.32
CA LEU A 79 3.72 18.42 8.00
C LEU A 79 4.31 17.03 8.19
N THR A 80 5.64 16.94 8.29
CA THR A 80 6.37 15.67 8.45
C THR A 80 7.52 15.81 9.45
N GLY A 81 7.83 14.72 10.15
CA GLY A 81 9.02 14.64 11.01
C GLY A 81 9.14 15.83 11.97
N ALA A 82 10.25 16.57 11.87
CA ALA A 82 10.57 17.70 12.72
C ALA A 82 9.64 18.91 12.58
N ASP A 83 8.83 18.99 11.52
CA ASP A 83 7.88 20.09 11.34
C ASP A 83 6.67 19.96 12.28
N ILE A 84 6.43 18.75 12.82
CA ILE A 84 5.40 18.49 13.83
C ILE A 84 6.01 18.79 15.20
N VAL A 85 5.66 19.93 15.77
CA VAL A 85 6.24 20.43 17.05
C VAL A 85 5.42 20.09 18.30
N GLU A 86 4.21 19.56 18.13
CA GLU A 86 3.30 19.17 19.22
C GLU A 86 2.65 17.82 18.88
N HIS A 87 2.46 16.96 19.90
CA HIS A 87 1.92 15.61 19.74
C HIS A 87 0.68 15.35 20.64
N PRO A 88 -0.42 16.11 20.48
CA PRO A 88 -1.63 15.87 21.26
C PRO A 88 -2.29 14.53 20.86
N SER A 89 -2.66 13.69 21.84
CA SER A 89 -3.41 12.44 21.64
C SER A 89 -4.92 12.56 21.93
N HIS A 90 -5.36 13.72 22.40
CA HIS A 90 -6.75 14.05 22.73
C HIS A 90 -7.06 15.51 22.39
N GLY A 91 -8.32 15.80 22.03
CA GLY A 91 -8.76 17.14 21.67
C GLY A 91 -8.49 18.21 22.74
N SER A 92 -8.61 17.85 24.02
CA SER A 92 -8.34 18.76 25.15
C SER A 92 -6.88 19.19 25.26
N ALA A 93 -5.94 18.47 24.65
CA ALA A 93 -4.52 18.79 24.63
C ALA A 93 -4.12 19.67 23.43
N ILE A 94 -5.03 19.97 22.49
CA ILE A 94 -4.71 20.73 21.29
C ILE A 94 -4.50 22.20 21.62
N LYS A 95 -3.29 22.70 21.34
CA LYS A 95 -2.96 24.13 21.35
C LYS A 95 -3.22 24.73 19.96
N PHE A 96 -4.46 25.10 19.66
CA PHE A 96 -4.85 25.65 18.36
C PHE A 96 -3.98 26.81 17.85
N PRO A 97 -3.51 27.76 18.68
CA PRO A 97 -2.62 28.83 18.22
C PRO A 97 -1.35 28.33 17.53
N THR A 98 -0.76 27.23 18.02
CA THR A 98 0.43 26.62 17.41
C THR A 98 0.13 26.13 15.99
N TRP A 99 -0.96 25.41 15.81
CA TRP A 99 -1.35 24.86 14.50
C TRP A 99 -1.76 25.94 13.49
N LYS A 100 -2.38 27.03 13.96
CA LYS A 100 -2.65 28.23 13.14
C LYS A 100 -1.35 28.87 12.65
N LEU A 101 -0.35 29.01 13.53
CA LEU A 101 0.95 29.56 13.17
C LEU A 101 1.68 28.69 12.12
N LEU A 102 1.54 27.37 12.23
CA LEU A 102 2.04 26.39 11.26
C LEU A 102 1.18 26.30 9.99
N LYS A 103 0.17 27.16 9.83
CA LYS A 103 -0.71 27.25 8.65
C LYS A 103 -1.41 25.92 8.33
N GLN A 104 -1.86 25.22 9.36
CA GLN A 104 -2.68 24.02 9.22
C GLN A 104 -4.16 24.37 9.30
N ASP A 105 -4.96 23.88 8.35
CA ASP A 105 -6.41 24.07 8.36
C ASP A 105 -7.10 22.95 9.16
N TYR A 106 -6.56 21.73 9.05
CA TYR A 106 -7.07 20.54 9.72
C TYR A 106 -5.99 19.83 10.52
N LEU A 107 -6.42 19.17 11.58
CA LEU A 107 -5.57 18.34 12.43
C LEU A 107 -6.24 16.99 12.66
N VAL A 108 -5.50 15.92 12.42
CA VAL A 108 -5.88 14.55 12.77
C VAL A 108 -5.00 14.12 13.92
N ILE A 109 -5.63 13.76 15.02
CA ILE A 109 -4.97 13.22 16.21
C ILE A 109 -5.57 11.87 16.54
N GLY A 110 -4.84 11.07 17.31
CA GLY A 110 -5.32 9.78 17.71
C GLY A 110 -4.40 9.09 18.69
N ARG A 111 -4.87 7.92 19.09
CA ARG A 111 -4.23 7.08 20.09
C ARG A 111 -4.63 5.64 19.88
N GLU A 112 -3.73 4.77 20.28
CA GLU A 112 -3.84 3.33 20.20
C GLU A 112 -3.70 2.75 21.60
N ARG A 113 -4.48 1.72 21.92
CA ARG A 113 -4.41 1.01 23.19
C ARG A 113 -4.59 -0.48 22.96
N ASP A 114 -3.98 -1.30 23.81
CA ASP A 114 -4.31 -2.72 23.89
C ASP A 114 -5.79 -2.87 24.30
N ALA A 115 -6.53 -3.65 23.52
CA ALA A 115 -7.96 -3.93 23.74
C ALA A 115 -8.20 -5.34 24.30
N GLY A 116 -7.14 -6.11 24.58
CA GLY A 116 -7.21 -7.50 24.99
C GLY A 116 -7.45 -8.46 23.83
N GLY A 117 -7.16 -9.74 24.05
CA GLY A 117 -7.30 -10.78 23.02
C GLY A 117 -6.40 -10.56 21.79
N GLY A 118 -5.29 -9.84 21.95
CA GLY A 118 -4.36 -9.49 20.88
C GLY A 118 -4.82 -8.33 19.98
N GLN A 119 -5.98 -7.72 20.27
CA GLN A 119 -6.52 -6.62 19.46
C GLN A 119 -6.01 -5.27 19.94
N VAL A 120 -6.00 -4.31 19.01
CA VAL A 120 -5.66 -2.91 19.27
C VAL A 120 -6.90 -2.05 19.05
N LYS A 121 -7.17 -1.13 19.98
CA LYS A 121 -8.18 -0.09 19.81
C LYS A 121 -7.53 1.19 19.30
N VAL A 122 -7.88 1.60 18.10
CA VAL A 122 -7.48 2.86 17.48
C VAL A 122 -8.59 3.88 17.71
N THR A 123 -8.30 5.01 18.35
CA THR A 123 -9.24 6.14 18.49
C THR A 123 -8.67 7.35 17.76
N PHE A 124 -9.48 8.05 16.98
CA PHE A 124 -9.04 9.21 16.21
C PHE A 124 -10.05 10.37 16.30
N GLU A 125 -9.56 11.57 16.07
CA GLU A 125 -10.35 12.80 16.02
C GLU A 125 -9.84 13.68 14.87
N LEU A 126 -10.76 14.26 14.10
CA LEU A 126 -10.49 15.27 13.08
C LEU A 126 -10.99 16.62 13.60
N TRP A 127 -10.12 17.62 13.57
CA TRP A 127 -10.39 18.96 14.04
C TRP A 127 -10.19 19.99 12.95
N ASN A 128 -11.11 20.95 12.85
CA ASN A 128 -10.85 22.20 12.13
C ASN A 128 -10.08 23.14 13.05
N VAL A 129 -8.87 23.53 12.64
CA VAL A 129 -7.95 24.35 13.44
C VAL A 129 -8.46 25.79 13.56
N ASN A 130 -9.07 26.31 12.50
CA ASN A 130 -9.54 27.69 12.42
C ASN A 130 -10.74 27.93 13.34
N THR A 131 -11.75 27.05 13.26
CA THR A 131 -12.98 27.12 14.06
C THR A 131 -12.88 26.39 15.40
N GLN A 132 -11.77 25.69 15.67
CA GLN A 132 -11.55 24.88 16.88
C GLN A 132 -12.67 23.86 17.13
N LYS A 133 -13.21 23.28 16.06
CA LYS A 133 -14.37 22.39 16.13
C LYS A 133 -13.96 20.98 15.75
N GLN A 134 -14.36 20.01 16.56
CA GLN A 134 -14.29 18.60 16.21
C GLN A 134 -15.27 18.32 15.07
N MET A 135 -14.75 17.85 13.94
CA MET A 135 -15.54 17.54 12.75
C MET A 135 -15.97 16.07 12.72
N LEU A 136 -15.11 15.19 13.22
CA LEU A 136 -15.30 13.74 13.24
C LEU A 136 -14.51 13.15 14.41
N ALA A 137 -15.03 12.09 15.01
CA ALA A 137 -14.28 11.23 15.93
C ALA A 137 -14.82 9.80 15.82
N GLY A 138 -13.97 8.83 16.09
CA GLY A 138 -14.36 7.43 16.01
C GLY A 138 -13.33 6.52 16.65
N ALA A 139 -13.70 5.25 16.77
CA ALA A 139 -12.79 4.22 17.23
C ALA A 139 -13.03 2.90 16.48
N TYR A 140 -11.95 2.17 16.28
CA TYR A 140 -11.92 0.83 15.69
C TYR A 140 -11.22 -0.11 16.67
N THR A 141 -11.62 -1.37 16.66
CA THR A 141 -10.90 -2.45 17.34
C THR A 141 -10.65 -3.53 16.31
N ALA A 142 -9.38 -3.90 16.15
CA ALA A 142 -8.96 -4.82 15.10
C ALA A 142 -7.70 -5.58 15.52
N LEU A 143 -7.39 -6.66 14.81
CA LEU A 143 -6.13 -7.36 14.96
C LEU A 143 -4.97 -6.55 14.33
N PRO A 144 -3.71 -6.72 14.77
CA PRO A 144 -2.57 -5.96 14.27
C PRO A 144 -2.39 -6.02 12.74
N GLU A 145 -2.71 -7.15 12.12
CA GLU A 145 -2.67 -7.37 10.67
C GLU A 145 -3.76 -6.60 9.90
N GLU A 146 -4.83 -6.19 10.56
CA GLU A 146 -5.96 -5.46 9.96
C GLU A 146 -5.79 -3.93 10.08
N LEU A 147 -4.82 -3.46 10.89
CA LEU A 147 -4.64 -2.04 11.20
C LEU A 147 -4.38 -1.17 9.98
N ARG A 148 -3.75 -1.72 8.92
CA ARG A 148 -3.58 -0.98 7.67
C ARG A 148 -4.93 -0.68 7.02
N GLY A 149 -5.84 -1.66 7.00
CA GLY A 149 -7.19 -1.48 6.50
C GLY A 149 -7.98 -0.46 7.33
N VAL A 150 -7.86 -0.52 8.67
CA VAL A 150 -8.43 0.48 9.58
C VAL A 150 -7.93 1.88 9.25
N ALA A 151 -6.62 2.05 9.02
CA ALA A 151 -6.04 3.34 8.66
C ALA A 151 -6.64 3.91 7.37
N HIS A 152 -6.77 3.09 6.32
CA HIS A 152 -7.40 3.50 5.05
C HIS A 152 -8.88 3.89 5.24
N GLN A 153 -9.64 3.16 6.07
CA GLN A 153 -11.03 3.50 6.38
C GLN A 153 -11.16 4.82 7.16
N ILE A 154 -10.20 5.10 8.06
CA ILE A 154 -10.12 6.39 8.75
C ILE A 154 -9.82 7.49 7.75
N ALA A 155 -8.85 7.27 6.85
CA ALA A 155 -8.52 8.21 5.78
C ALA A 155 -9.72 8.50 4.86
N ASP A 156 -10.49 7.48 4.47
CA ASP A 156 -11.69 7.65 3.63
C ASP A 156 -12.75 8.52 4.33
N GLN A 157 -12.97 8.31 5.63
CA GLN A 157 -13.91 9.14 6.39
C GLN A 157 -13.43 10.59 6.52
N ILE A 158 -12.12 10.81 6.76
CA ILE A 158 -11.54 12.16 6.84
C ILE A 158 -11.68 12.86 5.48
N TYR A 159 -11.32 12.17 4.40
CA TYR A 159 -11.44 12.67 3.03
C TYR A 159 -12.88 13.06 2.73
N GLN A 160 -13.84 12.16 2.98
CA GLN A 160 -15.25 12.45 2.75
C GLN A 160 -15.75 13.61 3.61
N LYS A 161 -15.27 13.71 4.85
CA LYS A 161 -15.69 14.79 5.75
C LYS A 161 -15.22 16.17 5.27
N ILE A 162 -14.05 16.26 4.63
CA ILE A 162 -13.47 17.53 4.17
C ILE A 162 -13.89 17.84 2.72
N ILE A 163 -13.81 16.85 1.83
CA ILE A 163 -14.02 16.99 0.38
C ILE A 163 -15.50 16.82 -0.01
N GLY A 164 -16.28 16.09 0.78
CA GLY A 164 -17.69 15.80 0.49
C GLY A 164 -17.91 14.65 -0.50
N GLN A 165 -16.86 13.95 -0.92
CA GLN A 165 -16.91 12.80 -1.83
C GLN A 165 -16.31 11.56 -1.15
N PRO A 166 -16.78 10.34 -1.48
CA PRO A 166 -16.18 9.12 -0.95
C PRO A 166 -14.69 9.03 -1.33
N GLY A 167 -13.85 8.67 -0.35
CA GLY A 167 -12.47 8.29 -0.63
C GLY A 167 -12.38 6.90 -1.28
N ALA A 168 -11.21 6.60 -1.84
CA ALA A 168 -10.91 5.31 -2.47
C ALA A 168 -9.66 4.64 -1.86
N PHE A 169 -9.28 5.01 -0.64
CA PHE A 169 -8.07 4.50 0.01
C PHE A 169 -8.24 3.04 0.40
N TYR A 170 -9.40 2.66 0.94
CA TYR A 170 -9.72 1.27 1.28
C TYR A 170 -10.27 0.47 0.07
N THR A 171 -9.65 0.66 -1.09
CA THR A 171 -9.93 -0.10 -2.31
C THR A 171 -8.76 -0.98 -2.70
N ARG A 172 -8.93 -1.81 -3.73
CA ARG A 172 -7.89 -2.69 -4.27
C ARG A 172 -7.72 -2.47 -5.77
N ILE A 173 -6.50 -2.68 -6.25
CA ILE A 173 -6.17 -2.68 -7.67
C ILE A 173 -5.90 -4.11 -8.15
N ALA A 174 -6.14 -4.36 -9.43
CA ALA A 174 -5.77 -5.59 -10.10
C ALA A 174 -4.85 -5.26 -11.29
N TYR A 175 -3.74 -5.98 -11.41
CA TYR A 175 -2.77 -5.76 -12.49
C TYR A 175 -2.08 -7.06 -12.88
N VAL A 176 -1.51 -7.09 -14.07
CA VAL A 176 -0.76 -8.24 -14.58
C VAL A 176 0.72 -7.90 -14.61
N THR A 177 1.56 -8.80 -14.08
CA THR A 177 3.02 -8.72 -14.19
C THR A 177 3.58 -9.88 -14.98
N THR A 178 4.78 -9.69 -15.50
CA THR A 178 5.52 -10.72 -16.24
C THR A 178 6.91 -10.87 -15.68
N THR A 179 7.36 -12.10 -15.48
CA THR A 179 8.73 -12.43 -15.09
C THR A 179 9.33 -13.46 -16.06
N GLY A 180 10.66 -13.51 -16.15
CA GLY A 180 11.37 -14.37 -17.10
C GLY A 180 11.33 -13.86 -18.54
N SER A 181 11.85 -14.67 -19.47
CA SER A 181 11.93 -14.33 -20.90
C SER A 181 11.75 -15.56 -21.79
N GLY A 182 11.31 -15.35 -23.02
CA GLY A 182 11.09 -16.42 -24.00
C GLY A 182 10.19 -17.53 -23.46
N LYS A 183 10.66 -18.77 -23.55
CA LYS A 183 9.91 -19.95 -23.07
C LYS A 183 9.75 -20.02 -21.55
N ALA A 184 10.52 -19.25 -20.78
CA ALA A 184 10.44 -19.20 -19.33
C ALA A 184 9.49 -18.09 -18.81
N MET A 185 8.88 -17.31 -19.71
CA MET A 185 8.00 -16.21 -19.34
C MET A 185 6.80 -16.70 -18.52
N GLN A 186 6.50 -16.01 -17.41
CA GLN A 186 5.36 -16.27 -16.53
C GLN A 186 4.54 -15.00 -16.37
N TRP A 187 3.23 -15.11 -16.56
CA TRP A 187 2.26 -14.05 -16.30
C TRP A 187 1.61 -14.29 -14.94
N SER A 188 1.46 -13.22 -14.15
CA SER A 188 0.78 -13.26 -12.87
C SER A 188 -0.29 -12.18 -12.81
N LEU A 189 -1.54 -12.56 -12.56
CA LEU A 189 -2.60 -11.64 -12.15
C LEU A 189 -2.47 -11.41 -10.66
N ILE A 190 -2.29 -10.16 -10.26
CA ILE A 190 -2.06 -9.74 -8.88
C ILE A 190 -3.18 -8.79 -8.45
N VAL A 191 -3.63 -8.95 -7.21
CA VAL A 191 -4.48 -7.99 -6.51
C VAL A 191 -3.69 -7.39 -5.35
N ALA A 192 -3.73 -6.09 -5.21
CA ALA A 192 -3.07 -5.36 -4.12
C ALA A 192 -4.00 -4.27 -3.57
N ASP A 193 -3.69 -3.72 -2.41
CA ASP A 193 -4.34 -2.52 -1.88
C ASP A 193 -4.12 -1.34 -2.84
N SER A 194 -4.94 -0.28 -2.73
CA SER A 194 -4.94 0.86 -3.66
C SER A 194 -3.59 1.58 -3.77
N ASP A 195 -2.74 1.42 -2.76
CA ASP A 195 -1.39 1.98 -2.65
C ASP A 195 -0.28 0.98 -3.04
N GLY A 196 -0.64 -0.22 -3.51
CA GLY A 196 0.28 -1.26 -3.93
C GLY A 196 0.75 -2.21 -2.82
N TYR A 197 0.31 -2.04 -1.57
CA TYR A 197 0.63 -2.95 -0.48
C TYR A 197 -0.18 -4.26 -0.56
N ASN A 198 0.24 -5.25 0.24
CA ASN A 198 -0.39 -6.57 0.33
C ASN A 198 -0.66 -7.25 -1.04
N PRO A 199 0.32 -7.30 -1.96
CA PRO A 199 0.12 -7.93 -3.26
C PRO A 199 -0.08 -9.45 -3.12
N GLN A 200 -1.18 -9.95 -3.67
CA GLN A 200 -1.54 -11.36 -3.70
C GLN A 200 -1.63 -11.85 -5.14
N VAL A 201 -0.92 -12.92 -5.46
CA VAL A 201 -1.01 -13.56 -6.78
C VAL A 201 -2.30 -14.37 -6.82
N VAL A 202 -3.22 -13.95 -7.68
CA VAL A 202 -4.52 -14.59 -7.86
C VAL A 202 -4.42 -15.72 -8.89
N VAL A 203 -3.70 -15.48 -10.00
CA VAL A 203 -3.53 -16.47 -11.08
C VAL A 203 -2.09 -16.44 -11.58
N ARG A 204 -1.52 -17.61 -11.88
CA ARG A 204 -0.27 -17.75 -12.63
C ARG A 204 -0.54 -18.49 -13.95
N SER A 205 0.13 -18.07 -15.01
CA SER A 205 0.05 -18.75 -16.30
C SER A 205 1.36 -18.69 -17.08
N ARG A 206 1.58 -19.71 -17.91
CA ARG A 206 2.63 -19.74 -18.95
C ARG A 206 2.19 -19.07 -20.26
N GLN A 207 0.99 -18.51 -20.28
CA GLN A 207 0.41 -17.79 -21.39
C GLN A 207 -0.13 -16.44 -20.91
N PRO A 208 -0.34 -15.46 -21.81
CA PRO A 208 -0.82 -14.14 -21.44
C PRO A 208 -2.11 -14.17 -20.60
N LEU A 209 -2.15 -13.26 -19.63
CA LEU A 209 -3.34 -12.87 -18.88
C LEU A 209 -3.63 -11.41 -19.21
N LEU A 210 -4.83 -11.07 -19.64
CA LEU A 210 -5.16 -9.72 -20.09
C LEU A 210 -6.44 -9.19 -19.44
N SER A 211 -6.52 -7.85 -19.41
CA SER A 211 -7.74 -7.08 -19.15
C SER A 211 -8.54 -7.52 -17.91
N PRO A 212 -7.93 -7.54 -16.70
CA PRO A 212 -8.68 -7.83 -15.50
C PRO A 212 -9.77 -6.77 -15.27
N ALA A 213 -10.96 -7.22 -14.90
CA ALA A 213 -12.11 -6.37 -14.59
C ALA A 213 -12.80 -6.85 -13.32
N TRP A 214 -13.05 -5.94 -12.39
CA TRP A 214 -13.75 -6.23 -11.13
C TRP A 214 -15.24 -6.43 -11.37
N ALA A 215 -15.80 -7.47 -10.76
CA ALA A 215 -17.25 -7.54 -10.59
C ALA A 215 -17.71 -6.38 -9.68
N PRO A 216 -18.92 -5.82 -9.86
CA PRO A 216 -19.42 -4.71 -9.05
C PRO A 216 -19.44 -4.99 -7.53
N ASN A 217 -19.49 -6.27 -7.15
CA ASN A 217 -19.45 -6.72 -5.76
C ASN A 217 -18.04 -6.75 -5.15
N GLY A 218 -16.97 -6.53 -5.93
CA GLY A 218 -15.58 -6.56 -5.49
C GLY A 218 -15.05 -7.94 -5.06
N LYS A 219 -15.82 -9.03 -5.26
CA LYS A 219 -15.47 -10.39 -4.81
C LYS A 219 -14.89 -11.25 -5.92
N GLU A 220 -15.05 -10.84 -7.17
CA GLU A 220 -14.65 -11.60 -8.35
C GLU A 220 -13.90 -10.73 -9.35
N LEU A 221 -12.99 -11.35 -10.10
CA LEU A 221 -12.30 -10.76 -11.24
C LEU A 221 -12.62 -11.54 -12.51
N ALA A 222 -13.07 -10.84 -13.55
CA ALA A 222 -13.06 -11.34 -14.91
C ALA A 222 -11.71 -11.05 -15.55
N TYR A 223 -11.17 -11.97 -16.35
CA TYR A 223 -9.93 -11.77 -17.09
C TYR A 223 -9.84 -12.71 -18.29
N VAL A 224 -9.04 -12.32 -19.29
CA VAL A 224 -8.75 -13.15 -20.47
C VAL A 224 -7.52 -14.00 -20.20
N SER A 225 -7.57 -15.28 -20.56
CA SER A 225 -6.44 -16.22 -20.53
C SER A 225 -6.28 -16.94 -21.85
N PHE A 226 -5.04 -17.25 -22.22
CA PHE A 226 -4.69 -18.02 -23.44
C PHE A 226 -4.15 -19.42 -23.12
N GLU A 227 -4.34 -19.90 -21.90
CA GLU A 227 -3.79 -21.19 -21.44
C GLU A 227 -4.33 -22.40 -22.23
N SER A 228 -5.51 -22.28 -22.82
CA SER A 228 -6.17 -23.30 -23.64
C SER A 228 -5.72 -23.30 -25.11
N GLY A 229 -4.80 -22.42 -25.50
CA GLY A 229 -4.40 -22.20 -26.89
C GLY A 229 -5.21 -21.09 -27.58
N ASP A 230 -6.52 -21.07 -27.36
CA ASP A 230 -7.39 -19.94 -27.73
C ASP A 230 -7.63 -19.00 -26.54
N SER A 231 -8.01 -17.75 -26.83
CA SER A 231 -8.46 -16.83 -25.78
C SER A 231 -9.70 -17.37 -25.08
N ALA A 232 -9.84 -17.14 -23.78
CA ALA A 232 -11.04 -17.49 -23.03
C ALA A 232 -11.21 -16.54 -21.84
N ILE A 233 -12.47 -16.24 -21.51
CA ILE A 233 -12.80 -15.38 -20.37
C ILE A 233 -13.09 -16.25 -19.15
N TYR A 234 -12.40 -15.96 -18.07
CA TYR A 234 -12.58 -16.62 -16.78
C TYR A 234 -13.08 -15.64 -15.75
N LEU A 235 -13.91 -16.14 -14.85
CA LEU A 235 -14.29 -15.48 -13.61
C LEU A 235 -13.57 -16.16 -12.45
N GLN A 236 -12.90 -15.37 -11.63
CA GLN A 236 -12.11 -15.81 -10.49
C GLN A 236 -12.68 -15.26 -9.20
N ASN A 237 -13.05 -16.16 -8.30
CA ASN A 237 -13.47 -15.79 -6.95
C ASN A 237 -12.23 -15.56 -6.08
N LEU A 238 -12.16 -14.39 -5.46
CA LEU A 238 -10.97 -13.96 -4.69
C LEU A 238 -10.91 -14.58 -3.29
N ALA A 239 -12.05 -14.99 -2.72
CA ALA A 239 -12.09 -15.58 -1.38
C ALA A 239 -11.78 -17.08 -1.41
N THR A 240 -12.28 -17.79 -2.41
CA THR A 240 -12.18 -19.26 -2.49
C THR A 240 -11.09 -19.74 -3.45
N GLY A 241 -10.58 -18.87 -4.33
CA GLY A 241 -9.71 -19.28 -5.42
C GLY A 241 -10.43 -20.05 -6.53
N GLN A 242 -11.76 -20.22 -6.46
CA GLN A 242 -12.51 -20.90 -7.51
C GLN A 242 -12.47 -20.13 -8.84
N ARG A 243 -12.28 -20.88 -9.91
CA ARG A 243 -12.19 -20.38 -11.28
C ARG A 243 -13.27 -21.00 -12.14
N ARG A 244 -14.00 -20.18 -12.88
CA ARG A 244 -15.08 -20.60 -13.79
C ARG A 244 -14.86 -20.03 -15.18
N LEU A 245 -14.91 -20.89 -16.20
CA LEU A 245 -14.98 -20.45 -17.60
C LEU A 245 -16.37 -19.84 -17.86
N THR A 246 -16.42 -18.60 -18.35
CA THR A 246 -17.69 -17.91 -18.65
C THR A 246 -17.94 -17.80 -20.14
N PHE A 247 -16.90 -17.58 -20.93
CA PHE A 247 -16.98 -17.56 -22.38
C PHE A 247 -15.79 -18.31 -22.99
N PRO A 248 -16.02 -19.42 -23.72
CA PRO A 248 -14.98 -19.99 -24.57
C PRO A 248 -14.71 -18.97 -25.70
N GLY A 249 -13.45 -18.61 -25.93
CA GLY A 249 -13.17 -17.59 -26.95
C GLY A 249 -13.17 -18.14 -28.37
N ALA A 250 -13.14 -17.21 -29.31
CA ALA A 250 -13.01 -17.49 -30.72
C ALA A 250 -11.55 -17.72 -31.08
N ARG A 251 -11.30 -18.65 -32.01
CA ARG A 251 -9.99 -18.81 -32.65
C ARG A 251 -9.55 -17.48 -33.24
N ALA A 252 -8.33 -17.04 -32.93
CA ALA A 252 -7.66 -16.05 -33.76
C ALA A 252 -7.32 -16.73 -35.09
N SER A 253 -8.08 -16.40 -36.15
CA SER A 253 -7.83 -16.82 -37.53
C SER A 253 -6.59 -16.14 -38.10
#